data_AF-A0A957FLW7-F1
#
_entry.id   AF-A0A957FLW7-F1
#
_cell.length_a   1.000
_cell.length_b   1.000
_cell.length_c   1.000
_cell.angle_alpha   90.00
_cell.angle_beta   90.00
_cell.angle_gamma   90.00
#
_symmetry.space_group_name_H-M   'P 1'
#
loop_
_entity.id
_entity.type
_entity.pdbx_description
1 polymer ?
#
loop_
_entity_poly.entity_id
_entity_poly.type
_entity_poly.pdbx_seq_one_letter_code
_entity_poly.pdbx_strand_id
1 'polypeptide(L)'
;NNPDMTITFSAGNAGVDGDSDGFVDLDSMGSPATAKNVITVGASENDRDGNWDCDASLSYTDCAAQGGQNIIFTYGTAWGSDYPANPIAGDPSAGNAEQLAAFSSRGPADDGRIKPDVVAPGTWVLSGYVSLHQEEYDSSPDPLTGAYQYDGWGFPYNEHYKYMGGTSMSNPLTAGAAAVVRQYYADAHSLNASAALVKATLINSAKDLLDENNDGVNDNDFPIPNNHEGWGLVNLAAATDGSHQFVENTTGISTGGSASYPYNISSGAFKVSLVWSDYPSTETAAANLVNNLNLRVTAPGGQVYLGNVFSGGWSATGGSTDSVNNVENVYIQSAAAGTWTVEVIGSSIPQGPQPFALVVDSVSGEPVDTPPTVSITSPANGATVAGMVSVTADASDDDAVTQVEFVVDGTSYVDTDGSDGWSISWDTTANNDGSYIISATATDTASQTGSDSISVTV
;
A
#
# COMPACT_ATOMS: atom_id res chain seq x y z
N ASN A 1 16.91 6.13 4.59
CA ASN A 1 15.48 5.78 4.75
C ASN A 1 15.09 6.00 6.19
N ASN A 2 13.98 6.70 6.45
CA ASN A 2 13.38 6.82 7.80
C ASN A 2 12.20 5.85 7.85
N PRO A 3 12.44 4.54 8.12
CA PRO A 3 11.38 3.53 8.06
C PRO A 3 10.23 3.82 9.04
N ASP A 4 10.50 4.61 10.06
CA ASP A 4 9.52 4.97 11.09
C ASP A 4 8.74 6.25 10.77
N MET A 5 9.03 6.98 9.69
CA MET A 5 8.29 8.19 9.34
C MET A 5 7.29 7.91 8.22
N THR A 6 6.01 7.82 8.57
CA THR A 6 4.93 7.75 7.57
C THR A 6 4.78 9.10 6.89
N ILE A 7 4.86 9.11 5.56
CA ILE A 7 4.69 10.30 4.73
C ILE A 7 3.49 10.09 3.83
N THR A 8 2.55 11.04 3.83
CA THR A 8 1.42 11.06 2.90
C THR A 8 1.60 12.21 1.90
N PHE A 9 1.21 11.99 0.65
CA PHE A 9 1.19 13.02 -0.39
C PHE A 9 -0.12 12.97 -1.17
N SER A 10 -0.65 14.15 -1.49
CA SER A 10 -1.76 14.31 -2.43
C SER A 10 -1.37 13.79 -3.82
N ALA A 11 -2.27 13.04 -4.48
CA ALA A 11 -2.04 12.51 -5.82
C ALA A 11 -1.83 13.61 -6.88
N GLY A 12 -2.47 14.77 -6.67
CA GLY A 12 -2.54 15.86 -7.63
C GLY A 12 -3.98 16.16 -8.03
N ASN A 13 -4.19 17.34 -8.60
CA ASN A 13 -5.50 17.79 -9.09
C ASN A 13 -5.46 18.00 -10.63
N ALA A 14 -4.78 17.11 -11.34
CA ALA A 14 -4.53 17.23 -12.78
C ALA A 14 -5.36 16.23 -13.62
N GLY A 15 -6.33 15.55 -13.01
CA GLY A 15 -7.31 14.75 -13.76
C GLY A 15 -8.16 15.64 -14.66
N VAL A 16 -8.29 15.27 -15.93
CA VAL A 16 -9.08 15.95 -16.96
C VAL A 16 -9.67 14.92 -17.92
N ASP A 17 -10.77 15.28 -18.59
CA ASP A 17 -11.34 14.56 -19.75
C ASP A 17 -10.79 15.20 -21.03
N GLY A 18 -9.54 14.87 -21.36
CA GLY A 18 -8.78 15.51 -22.43
C GLY A 18 -9.18 15.06 -23.83
N ASP A 19 -9.72 13.85 -23.97
CA ASP A 19 -10.21 13.31 -25.24
C ASP A 19 -11.74 13.48 -25.44
N SER A 20 -12.43 14.03 -24.44
CA SER A 20 -13.86 14.36 -24.46
C SER A 20 -14.77 13.13 -24.58
N ASP A 21 -14.36 11.99 -24.01
CA ASP A 21 -15.14 10.76 -23.96
C ASP A 21 -16.04 10.65 -22.73
N GLY A 22 -15.90 11.59 -21.79
CA GLY A 22 -16.68 11.67 -20.56
C GLY A 22 -16.05 10.99 -19.35
N PHE A 23 -14.80 10.51 -19.48
CA PHE A 23 -14.01 9.89 -18.42
C PHE A 23 -12.74 10.70 -18.12
N VAL A 24 -12.21 10.55 -16.90
CA VAL A 24 -10.92 11.16 -16.55
C VAL A 24 -9.77 10.33 -17.14
N ASP A 25 -8.89 11.00 -17.87
CA ASP A 25 -7.68 10.42 -18.44
C ASP A 25 -6.73 9.87 -17.35
N LEU A 26 -6.10 8.75 -17.67
CA LEU A 26 -4.99 8.18 -16.91
C LEU A 26 -3.71 9.04 -17.07
N ASP A 27 -2.67 8.71 -16.29
CA ASP A 27 -1.33 9.30 -16.42
C ASP A 27 -1.27 10.81 -16.09
N SER A 28 -1.97 11.22 -15.03
CA SER A 28 -2.00 12.61 -14.55
C SER A 28 -1.29 12.80 -13.19
N MET A 29 -0.52 11.79 -12.77
CA MET A 29 0.19 11.73 -11.50
C MET A 29 1.52 12.50 -11.52
N GLY A 30 1.75 13.33 -10.49
CA GLY A 30 2.97 14.16 -10.39
C GLY A 30 3.94 13.75 -9.28
N SER A 31 5.14 14.33 -9.30
CA SER A 31 6.10 14.23 -8.18
C SER A 31 5.72 15.22 -7.06
N PRO A 32 5.88 14.86 -5.77
CA PRO A 32 6.45 13.62 -5.22
C PRO A 32 5.43 12.50 -4.97
N ALA A 33 4.20 12.63 -5.47
CA ALA A 33 3.14 11.62 -5.31
C ALA A 33 3.48 10.28 -5.98
N THR A 34 4.41 10.28 -6.95
CA THR A 34 4.93 9.06 -7.59
C THR A 34 5.96 8.30 -6.72
N ALA A 35 6.34 8.77 -5.55
CA ALA A 35 7.32 8.08 -4.69
C ALA A 35 6.81 6.70 -4.21
N LYS A 36 7.71 5.71 -4.15
CA LYS A 36 7.38 4.32 -3.71
C LYS A 36 6.95 4.23 -2.25
N ASN A 37 7.68 4.93 -1.38
CA ASN A 37 7.61 4.75 0.07
C ASN A 37 6.65 5.73 0.78
N VAL A 38 5.86 6.49 0.01
CA VAL A 38 4.83 7.38 0.55
C VAL A 38 3.47 6.72 0.40
N ILE A 39 2.50 7.19 1.17
CA ILE A 39 1.08 6.90 0.96
C ILE A 39 0.53 8.03 0.08
N THR A 40 0.29 7.73 -1.19
CA THR A 40 -0.30 8.68 -2.13
C THR A 40 -1.81 8.62 -2.04
N VAL A 41 -2.43 9.78 -1.92
CA VAL A 41 -3.85 9.92 -1.57
C VAL A 41 -4.58 10.64 -2.70
N GLY A 42 -5.46 9.92 -3.40
CA GLY A 42 -6.43 10.52 -4.32
C GLY A 42 -7.64 11.10 -3.57
N ALA A 43 -8.54 11.74 -4.28
CA ALA A 43 -9.74 12.34 -3.72
C ALA A 43 -10.98 11.60 -4.21
N SER A 44 -11.74 11.01 -3.29
CA SER A 44 -13.13 10.62 -3.54
C SER A 44 -14.05 11.80 -3.28
N GLU A 45 -15.32 11.66 -3.64
CA GLU A 45 -16.32 12.61 -3.20
C GLU A 45 -16.62 12.46 -1.71
N ASN A 46 -17.14 13.54 -1.14
CA ASN A 46 -17.71 13.51 0.20
C ASN A 46 -19.19 13.15 0.12
N ASP A 47 -19.63 12.22 0.96
CA ASP A 47 -20.99 11.68 1.02
C ASP A 47 -21.95 12.67 1.69
N ARG A 48 -22.23 13.77 1.00
CA ARG A 48 -23.16 14.78 1.48
C ARG A 48 -23.93 15.42 0.34
N ASP A 49 -25.11 14.86 0.13
CA ASP A 49 -26.10 15.37 -0.79
C ASP A 49 -26.60 16.77 -0.42
N GLY A 50 -26.98 17.51 -1.47
CA GLY A 50 -27.65 18.79 -1.36
C GLY A 50 -26.72 19.98 -1.21
N ASN A 51 -27.32 21.13 -0.91
CA ASN A 51 -26.58 22.37 -0.74
C ASN A 51 -25.94 22.44 0.65
N TRP A 52 -24.85 23.18 0.75
CA TRP A 52 -24.02 23.24 1.95
C TRP A 52 -24.24 24.57 2.67
N ASP A 53 -24.44 24.55 3.98
CA ASP A 53 -24.77 25.77 4.71
C ASP A 53 -23.66 26.83 4.61
N CYS A 54 -24.03 28.10 4.50
CA CYS A 54 -23.12 29.22 4.63
C CYS A 54 -23.69 30.27 5.59
N ASP A 55 -22.82 31.12 6.13
CA ASP A 55 -23.23 32.13 7.10
C ASP A 55 -23.85 33.36 6.42
N ALA A 56 -25.19 33.38 6.38
CA ALA A 56 -25.96 34.51 5.85
C ALA A 56 -25.82 35.81 6.68
N SER A 57 -25.18 35.78 7.85
CA SER A 57 -24.90 36.97 8.65
C SER A 57 -23.60 37.69 8.25
N LEU A 58 -22.73 37.03 7.47
CA LEU A 58 -21.50 37.64 6.96
C LEU A 58 -21.83 38.65 5.85
N SER A 59 -21.73 39.94 6.21
CA SER A 59 -22.10 41.06 5.34
C SER A 59 -21.20 41.26 4.12
N TYR A 60 -20.06 40.56 4.05
CA TYR A 60 -19.12 40.60 2.94
C TYR A 60 -19.36 39.47 1.91
N THR A 61 -20.41 38.65 2.09
CA THR A 61 -20.73 37.52 1.21
C THR A 61 -22.15 37.65 0.65
N ASP A 62 -22.40 37.03 -0.50
CA ASP A 62 -23.75 36.93 -1.10
C ASP A 62 -24.53 35.70 -0.63
N CYS A 63 -24.06 35.02 0.43
CA CYS A 63 -24.70 33.83 0.99
C CYS A 63 -26.18 34.06 1.35
N ALA A 64 -26.51 35.21 1.92
CA ALA A 64 -27.89 35.57 2.26
C ALA A 64 -28.81 35.63 1.03
N ALA A 65 -28.28 36.08 -0.11
CA ALA A 65 -29.02 36.13 -1.37
C ALA A 65 -29.26 34.72 -1.96
N GLN A 66 -28.41 33.75 -1.63
CA GLN A 66 -28.56 32.33 -1.98
C GLN A 66 -29.36 31.53 -0.94
N GLY A 67 -30.02 32.21 0.02
CA GLY A 67 -30.84 31.55 1.02
C GLY A 67 -30.05 30.84 2.12
N GLY A 68 -28.79 31.24 2.35
CA GLY A 68 -27.93 30.63 3.37
C GLY A 68 -27.25 29.34 2.91
N GLN A 69 -27.09 29.16 1.60
CA GLN A 69 -26.63 27.90 1.02
C GLN A 69 -25.58 28.11 -0.09
N ASN A 70 -24.58 27.25 -0.09
CA ASN A 70 -23.67 26.99 -1.19
C ASN A 70 -24.28 25.93 -2.10
N ILE A 71 -24.47 26.31 -3.36
CA ILE A 71 -24.98 25.41 -4.39
C ILE A 71 -23.81 24.56 -4.92
N ILE A 72 -23.97 23.24 -4.91
CA ILE A 72 -22.99 22.35 -5.53
C ILE A 72 -22.96 22.58 -7.03
N PHE A 73 -21.75 22.66 -7.60
CA PHE A 73 -21.57 22.77 -9.04
C PHE A 73 -21.40 21.38 -9.67
N THR A 74 -21.63 21.31 -10.97
CA THR A 74 -21.19 20.18 -11.80
C THR A 74 -19.83 20.48 -12.40
N TYR A 75 -19.02 19.46 -12.68
CA TYR A 75 -17.66 19.67 -13.19
C TYR A 75 -17.65 20.42 -14.53
N GLY A 76 -18.58 20.13 -15.44
CA GLY A 76 -18.68 20.84 -16.73
C GLY A 76 -19.13 22.30 -16.60
N THR A 77 -19.88 22.65 -15.55
CA THR A 77 -20.23 24.05 -15.27
C THR A 77 -19.10 24.86 -14.66
N ALA A 78 -18.27 24.22 -13.81
CA ALA A 78 -17.15 24.89 -13.15
C ALA A 78 -15.91 24.98 -14.07
N TRP A 79 -15.63 23.90 -14.81
CA TRP A 79 -14.40 23.71 -15.58
C TRP A 79 -14.68 23.01 -16.93
N GLY A 80 -15.58 23.58 -17.74
CA GLY A 80 -16.00 22.96 -19.01
C GLY A 80 -14.92 22.81 -20.09
N SER A 81 -13.72 23.38 -19.92
CA SER A 81 -12.55 23.06 -20.76
C SER A 81 -11.93 21.72 -20.41
N ASP A 82 -12.00 21.36 -19.13
CA ASP A 82 -11.34 20.18 -18.56
C ASP A 82 -12.31 19.01 -18.47
N TYR A 83 -13.63 19.28 -18.42
CA TYR A 83 -14.70 18.29 -18.39
C TYR A 83 -15.80 18.63 -19.41
N PRO A 84 -15.54 18.48 -20.72
CA PRO A 84 -16.45 18.89 -21.78
C PRO A 84 -17.59 17.89 -22.07
N ALA A 85 -17.46 16.61 -21.70
CA ALA A 85 -18.42 15.56 -22.06
C ALA A 85 -19.07 14.87 -20.85
N ASN A 86 -20.30 14.38 -21.05
CA ASN A 86 -20.98 13.54 -20.06
C ASN A 86 -20.42 12.11 -20.13
N PRO A 87 -20.41 11.34 -19.03
CA PRO A 87 -21.13 11.62 -17.76
C PRO A 87 -20.48 12.69 -16.87
N ILE A 88 -19.16 12.82 -16.87
CA ILE A 88 -18.43 13.66 -15.90
C ILE A 88 -18.78 15.15 -15.95
N ALA A 89 -19.07 15.72 -17.13
CA ALA A 89 -19.47 17.12 -17.25
C ALA A 89 -20.76 17.45 -16.46
N GLY A 90 -21.69 16.49 -16.40
CA GLY A 90 -22.96 16.62 -15.67
C GLY A 90 -22.89 16.13 -14.23
N ASP A 91 -21.78 15.51 -13.83
CA ASP A 91 -21.57 14.92 -12.51
C ASP A 91 -21.50 16.05 -11.45
N PRO A 92 -22.32 16.00 -10.39
CA PRO A 92 -22.21 16.91 -9.26
C PRO A 92 -20.87 16.73 -8.55
N SER A 93 -20.31 17.80 -7.97
CA SER A 93 -19.04 17.76 -7.24
C SER A 93 -19.10 17.12 -5.83
N ALA A 94 -20.25 16.57 -5.45
CA ALA A 94 -20.50 15.86 -4.19
C ALA A 94 -21.85 15.13 -4.25
N GLY A 95 -21.98 14.08 -3.45
CA GLY A 95 -23.24 13.37 -3.21
C GLY A 95 -23.17 11.87 -3.42
N ASN A 96 -22.10 11.35 -4.05
CA ASN A 96 -21.90 9.91 -4.17
C ASN A 96 -20.62 9.46 -3.45
N ALA A 97 -20.78 8.81 -2.31
CA ALA A 97 -19.66 8.25 -1.54
C ALA A 97 -18.80 7.23 -2.32
N GLU A 98 -19.35 6.65 -3.39
CA GLU A 98 -18.70 5.66 -4.23
C GLU A 98 -17.91 6.30 -5.40
N GLN A 99 -17.96 7.62 -5.56
CA GLN A 99 -17.31 8.32 -6.67
C GLN A 99 -15.93 8.88 -6.34
N LEU A 100 -15.08 8.91 -7.36
CA LEU A 100 -13.87 9.73 -7.36
C LEU A 100 -14.21 11.21 -7.55
N ALA A 101 -13.32 12.11 -7.16
CA ALA A 101 -13.40 13.49 -7.61
C ALA A 101 -12.81 13.59 -9.02
N ALA A 102 -13.48 14.30 -9.93
CA ALA A 102 -13.03 14.39 -11.33
C ALA A 102 -11.60 14.93 -11.47
N PHE A 103 -11.23 15.92 -10.64
CA PHE A 103 -9.89 16.51 -10.66
C PHE A 103 -8.80 15.58 -10.12
N SER A 104 -9.16 14.52 -9.38
CA SER A 104 -8.17 13.66 -8.73
C SER A 104 -7.27 13.03 -9.78
N SER A 105 -5.98 13.30 -9.70
CA SER A 105 -4.98 12.69 -10.59
C SER A 105 -5.08 11.16 -10.53
N ARG A 106 -4.98 10.56 -11.71
CA ARG A 106 -5.05 9.13 -11.97
C ARG A 106 -3.66 8.59 -12.29
N GLY A 107 -3.37 7.38 -11.83
CA GLY A 107 -2.18 6.66 -12.22
C GLY A 107 -2.26 6.13 -13.65
N PRO A 108 -1.36 5.21 -14.02
CA PRO A 108 -0.26 4.72 -13.20
C PRO A 108 0.80 5.82 -13.00
N ALA A 109 1.82 5.55 -12.19
CA ALA A 109 3.08 6.31 -12.35
C ALA A 109 3.75 5.92 -13.69
N ASP A 110 4.66 6.76 -14.21
CA ASP A 110 5.32 6.55 -15.51
C ASP A 110 6.00 5.17 -15.69
N ASP A 111 6.39 4.52 -14.58
CA ASP A 111 7.00 3.18 -14.58
C ASP A 111 5.99 2.04 -14.40
N GLY A 112 4.69 2.31 -14.51
CA GLY A 112 3.60 1.34 -14.47
C GLY A 112 3.10 0.99 -13.07
N ARG A 113 3.61 1.64 -12.00
CA ARG A 113 3.13 1.40 -10.63
C ARG A 113 1.71 1.91 -10.44
N ILE A 114 0.94 1.19 -9.63
CA ILE A 114 -0.40 1.60 -9.22
C ILE A 114 -0.28 2.83 -8.32
N LYS A 115 -0.94 3.91 -8.73
CA LYS A 115 -1.13 5.13 -7.95
C LYS A 115 -2.53 5.71 -8.24
N PRO A 116 -3.18 6.40 -7.27
CA PRO A 116 -2.78 6.58 -5.88
C PRO A 116 -2.68 5.23 -5.11
N ASP A 117 -2.21 5.25 -3.86
CA ASP A 117 -2.25 4.01 -3.06
C ASP A 117 -3.67 3.79 -2.49
N VAL A 118 -4.31 4.88 -2.04
CA VAL A 118 -5.66 4.90 -1.47
C VAL A 118 -6.35 6.22 -1.81
N VAL A 119 -7.66 6.30 -1.58
CA VAL A 119 -8.42 7.55 -1.67
C VAL A 119 -9.10 7.89 -0.34
N ALA A 120 -9.46 9.17 -0.19
CA ALA A 120 -10.27 9.67 0.91
C ALA A 120 -11.13 10.85 0.42
N PRO A 121 -12.21 11.22 1.13
CA PRO A 121 -13.06 12.32 0.72
C PRO A 121 -12.27 13.62 0.54
N GLY A 122 -12.37 14.22 -0.64
CA GLY A 122 -11.63 15.40 -1.03
C GLY A 122 -12.48 16.51 -1.63
N THR A 123 -13.80 16.34 -1.74
CA THR A 123 -14.72 17.39 -2.20
C THR A 123 -15.45 18.04 -1.02
N TRP A 124 -15.66 19.35 -1.08
CA TRP A 124 -16.43 20.11 -0.08
C TRP A 124 -16.06 19.80 1.40
N VAL A 125 -14.77 19.69 1.71
CA VAL A 125 -14.30 19.42 3.06
C VAL A 125 -14.37 20.70 3.89
N LEU A 126 -15.16 20.68 4.97
CA LEU A 126 -15.24 21.78 5.92
C LEU A 126 -14.06 21.73 6.90
N SER A 127 -13.20 22.75 6.89
CA SER A 127 -12.07 22.84 7.80
C SER A 127 -11.79 24.26 8.23
N GLY A 128 -10.81 24.44 9.12
CA GLY A 128 -10.41 25.74 9.64
C GLY A 128 -10.00 26.69 8.52
N TYR A 129 -10.50 27.93 8.58
CA TYR A 129 -10.27 28.97 7.58
C TYR A 129 -9.54 30.15 8.24
N VAL A 130 -8.44 30.58 7.60
CA VAL A 130 -7.68 31.75 8.07
C VAL A 130 -8.38 33.03 7.61
N SER A 131 -8.49 34.00 8.51
CA SER A 131 -9.17 35.28 8.29
C SER A 131 -8.26 36.42 7.79
N LEU A 132 -7.13 36.09 7.19
CA LEU A 132 -6.10 37.05 6.79
C LEU A 132 -5.83 36.97 5.29
N HIS A 133 -5.87 38.12 4.62
CA HIS A 133 -5.50 38.29 3.22
C HIS A 133 -6.37 37.50 2.25
N GLN A 134 -7.68 37.41 2.51
CA GLN A 134 -8.63 36.63 1.70
C GLN A 134 -8.83 37.27 0.31
N GLU A 135 -8.69 36.47 -0.76
CA GLU A 135 -8.70 36.92 -2.16
C GLU A 135 -9.94 37.74 -2.56
N GLU A 136 -11.12 37.36 -2.08
CA GLU A 136 -12.37 38.06 -2.42
C GLU A 136 -12.74 39.18 -1.44
N TYR A 137 -12.22 39.13 -0.21
CA TYR A 137 -12.79 39.89 0.90
C TYR A 137 -11.85 40.97 1.46
N ASP A 138 -10.53 40.79 1.32
CA ASP A 138 -9.55 41.71 1.87
C ASP A 138 -9.00 42.71 0.85
N SER A 139 -8.80 43.95 1.32
CA SER A 139 -8.31 45.05 0.46
C SER A 139 -6.82 44.96 0.09
N SER A 140 -6.06 44.08 0.73
CA SER A 140 -4.61 43.95 0.50
C SER A 140 -4.11 42.51 0.71
N PRO A 141 -3.18 42.04 -0.15
CA PRO A 141 -2.59 40.72 0.00
C PRO A 141 -1.64 40.65 1.20
N ASP A 142 -1.11 39.46 1.45
CA ASP A 142 -0.06 39.25 2.44
C ASP A 142 1.16 40.15 2.11
N PRO A 143 1.64 40.97 3.05
CA PRO A 143 2.70 41.94 2.78
C PRO A 143 4.09 41.31 2.61
N LEU A 144 4.28 40.05 3.02
CA LEU A 144 5.53 39.30 2.86
C LEU A 144 5.58 38.59 1.51
N THR A 145 4.48 37.98 1.08
CA THR A 145 4.44 37.18 -0.16
C THR A 145 3.87 37.94 -1.36
N GLY A 146 3.07 38.99 -1.12
CA GLY A 146 2.33 39.72 -2.15
C GLY A 146 1.14 38.94 -2.71
N ALA A 147 0.74 37.81 -2.11
CA ALA A 147 -0.35 36.96 -2.56
C ALA A 147 -1.56 37.03 -1.62
N TYR A 148 -2.75 36.79 -2.17
CA TYR A 148 -3.95 36.54 -1.39
C TYR A 148 -4.04 35.07 -0.98
N GLN A 149 -4.67 34.80 0.16
CA GLN A 149 -5.14 33.48 0.55
C GLN A 149 -6.27 33.07 -0.39
N TYR A 150 -6.12 31.88 -0.98
CA TYR A 150 -7.15 31.27 -1.83
C TYR A 150 -8.48 31.18 -1.07
N ASP A 151 -9.55 31.62 -1.75
CA ASP A 151 -10.84 31.77 -1.11
C ASP A 151 -11.53 30.43 -0.80
N GLY A 152 -11.19 29.32 -1.48
CA GLY A 152 -11.83 28.02 -1.24
C GLY A 152 -13.05 27.79 -2.14
N TRP A 153 -13.96 26.92 -1.71
CA TRP A 153 -15.18 26.57 -2.47
C TRP A 153 -16.41 27.20 -1.82
N GLY A 154 -17.16 27.97 -2.61
CA GLY A 154 -18.36 28.67 -2.15
C GLY A 154 -18.08 29.70 -1.05
N PHE A 155 -19.13 30.10 -0.35
CA PHE A 155 -19.09 31.01 0.79
C PHE A 155 -18.66 30.31 2.09
N PRO A 156 -18.09 31.04 3.06
CA PRO A 156 -17.71 30.50 4.36
C PRO A 156 -18.91 29.91 5.12
N TYR A 157 -18.68 28.82 5.86
CA TYR A 157 -19.67 28.30 6.80
C TYR A 157 -19.84 29.25 8.00
N ASN A 158 -18.75 29.90 8.42
CA ASN A 158 -18.71 31.05 9.34
C ASN A 158 -17.30 31.69 9.29
N GLU A 159 -17.01 32.61 10.21
CA GLU A 159 -15.71 33.31 10.32
C GLU A 159 -14.49 32.40 10.62
N HIS A 160 -14.70 31.12 10.96
CA HIS A 160 -13.66 30.18 11.35
C HIS A 160 -13.54 28.96 10.45
N TYR A 161 -14.57 28.66 9.64
CA TYR A 161 -14.61 27.44 8.84
C TYR A 161 -15.10 27.72 7.42
N LYS A 162 -14.46 27.05 6.45
CA LYS A 162 -14.80 27.14 5.04
C LYS A 162 -14.60 25.80 4.33
N TYR A 163 -15.33 25.63 3.24
CA TYR A 163 -15.24 24.46 2.38
C TYR A 163 -14.07 24.61 1.40
N MET A 164 -13.35 23.52 1.18
CA MET A 164 -12.36 23.40 0.10
C MET A 164 -12.49 22.04 -0.57
N GLY A 165 -11.99 21.95 -1.79
CA GLY A 165 -11.85 20.67 -2.49
C GLY A 165 -10.46 20.51 -3.10
N GLY A 166 -10.05 19.26 -3.21
CA GLY A 166 -8.74 18.87 -3.73
C GLY A 166 -8.22 17.60 -3.07
N THR A 167 -7.27 16.95 -3.72
CA THR A 167 -6.42 15.93 -3.08
C THR A 167 -5.62 16.52 -1.90
N SER A 168 -5.49 17.84 -1.85
CA SER A 168 -4.98 18.60 -0.70
C SER A 168 -5.86 18.48 0.56
N MET A 169 -7.14 18.12 0.41
CA MET A 169 -8.09 17.93 1.51
C MET A 169 -8.21 16.45 1.89
N SER A 170 -8.12 15.53 0.92
CA SER A 170 -8.09 14.09 1.21
C SER A 170 -6.79 13.66 1.89
N ASN A 171 -5.65 14.22 1.49
CA ASN A 171 -4.34 13.89 2.08
C ASN A 171 -4.25 14.10 3.61
N PRO A 172 -4.65 15.25 4.21
CA PRO A 172 -4.61 15.43 5.66
C PRO A 172 -5.62 14.53 6.41
N LEU A 173 -6.75 14.16 5.79
CA LEU A 173 -7.66 13.16 6.37
C LEU A 173 -6.95 11.81 6.49
N THR A 174 -6.29 11.36 5.43
CA THR A 174 -5.50 10.12 5.44
C THR A 174 -4.27 10.22 6.35
N ALA A 175 -3.63 11.38 6.48
CA ALA A 175 -2.56 11.60 7.45
C ALA A 175 -3.06 11.44 8.90
N GLY A 176 -4.25 11.95 9.20
CA GLY A 176 -4.93 11.71 10.48
C GLY A 176 -5.23 10.22 10.69
N ALA A 177 -5.75 9.53 9.67
CA ALA A 177 -5.99 8.09 9.73
C ALA A 177 -4.70 7.30 9.98
N ALA A 178 -3.61 7.63 9.29
CA ALA A 178 -2.29 7.02 9.50
C ALA A 178 -1.77 7.22 10.93
N ALA A 179 -2.00 8.39 11.53
CA ALA A 179 -1.66 8.64 12.93
C ALA A 179 -2.48 7.77 13.89
N VAL A 180 -3.78 7.59 13.63
CA VAL A 180 -4.66 6.71 14.43
C VAL A 180 -4.26 5.24 14.29
N VAL A 181 -3.94 4.77 13.08
CA VAL A 181 -3.42 3.40 12.86
C VAL A 181 -2.12 3.19 13.64
N ARG A 182 -1.20 4.15 13.59
CA ARG A 182 0.04 4.07 14.36
C ARG A 182 -0.20 4.05 15.86
N GLN A 183 -1.13 4.88 16.35
CA GLN A 183 -1.54 4.86 17.75
C GLN A 183 -2.15 3.51 18.14
N TYR A 184 -2.99 2.93 17.28
CA TYR A 184 -3.57 1.61 17.51
C TYR A 184 -2.49 0.55 17.75
N TYR A 185 -1.45 0.48 16.93
CA TYR A 185 -0.34 -0.45 17.17
C TYR A 185 0.46 -0.15 18.45
N ALA A 186 0.66 1.12 18.77
CA ALA A 186 1.34 1.50 20.01
C ALA A 186 0.53 1.11 21.25
N ASP A 187 -0.78 1.37 21.26
CA ASP A 187 -1.65 1.18 22.41
C ASP A 187 -2.09 -0.29 22.57
N ALA A 188 -2.45 -0.96 21.48
CA ALA A 188 -2.96 -2.34 21.50
C ALA A 188 -1.84 -3.39 21.50
N HIS A 189 -0.70 -3.09 20.87
CA HIS A 189 0.37 -4.08 20.62
C HIS A 189 1.74 -3.67 21.18
N SER A 190 1.86 -2.51 21.85
CA SER A 190 3.15 -1.96 22.31
C SER A 190 4.20 -1.85 21.18
N LEU A 191 3.73 -1.67 19.94
CA LEU A 191 4.55 -1.67 18.75
C LEU A 191 4.69 -0.26 18.16
N ASN A 192 5.92 0.16 17.91
CA ASN A 192 6.18 1.34 17.08
C ASN A 192 6.11 0.92 15.60
N ALA A 193 4.90 0.90 15.03
CA ALA A 193 4.67 0.44 13.66
C ALA A 193 5.52 1.21 12.64
N SER A 194 6.11 0.50 11.68
CA SER A 194 6.81 1.12 10.56
C SER A 194 5.85 1.83 9.62
N ALA A 195 6.38 2.71 8.76
CA ALA A 195 5.61 3.33 7.68
C ALA A 195 5.04 2.28 6.73
N ALA A 196 5.74 1.16 6.53
CA ALA A 196 5.27 0.04 5.71
C ALA A 196 4.06 -0.65 6.36
N LEU A 197 4.10 -0.91 7.67
CA LEU A 197 2.96 -1.49 8.38
C LEU A 197 1.74 -0.57 8.37
N VAL A 198 1.91 0.72 8.67
CA VAL A 198 0.82 1.70 8.60
C VAL A 198 0.19 1.75 7.19
N LYS A 199 1.02 1.72 6.14
CA LYS A 199 0.56 1.69 4.74
C LYS A 199 -0.17 0.38 4.42
N ALA A 200 0.38 -0.77 4.83
CA ALA A 200 -0.23 -2.09 4.64
C ALA A 200 -1.61 -2.17 5.31
N THR A 201 -1.76 -1.65 6.53
CA THR A 201 -3.03 -1.66 7.26
C THR A 201 -4.09 -0.83 6.54
N LEU A 202 -3.75 0.39 6.11
CA LEU A 202 -4.68 1.26 5.39
C LEU A 202 -5.12 0.68 4.03
N ILE A 203 -4.21 0.00 3.33
CA ILE A 203 -4.50 -0.68 2.05
C ILE A 203 -5.35 -1.93 2.28
N ASN A 204 -4.98 -2.77 3.25
CA ASN A 204 -5.70 -4.02 3.51
C ASN A 204 -7.13 -3.76 3.99
N SER A 205 -7.35 -2.69 4.75
CA SER A 205 -8.67 -2.33 5.26
C SER A 205 -9.50 -1.49 4.28
N ALA A 206 -8.90 -0.99 3.18
CA ALA A 206 -9.56 -0.12 2.23
C ALA A 206 -10.79 -0.78 1.59
N LYS A 207 -11.79 0.06 1.32
CA LYS A 207 -13.05 -0.30 0.68
C LYS A 207 -12.93 0.01 -0.82
N ASP A 208 -13.12 -1.00 -1.65
CA ASP A 208 -13.38 -0.88 -3.09
C ASP A 208 -14.60 0.03 -3.28
N LEU A 209 -14.45 1.11 -4.05
CA LEU A 209 -15.57 1.95 -4.43
C LEU A 209 -16.48 1.16 -5.40
N LEU A 210 -17.55 1.81 -5.88
CA LEU A 210 -18.40 1.21 -6.91
C LEU A 210 -18.56 2.09 -8.16
N ASP A 211 -18.05 3.32 -8.16
CA ASP A 211 -18.17 4.30 -9.26
C ASP A 211 -16.83 5.04 -9.43
N GLU A 212 -15.76 4.28 -9.67
CA GLU A 212 -14.38 4.80 -9.74
C GLU A 212 -14.11 5.64 -10.99
N ASN A 213 -14.96 5.48 -12.00
CA ASN A 213 -14.87 6.08 -13.32
C ASN A 213 -15.72 7.34 -13.48
N ASN A 214 -16.48 7.75 -12.45
CA ASN A 214 -17.32 8.94 -12.47
C ASN A 214 -18.44 8.87 -13.52
N ASP A 215 -19.03 7.69 -13.75
CA ASP A 215 -20.10 7.53 -14.72
C ASP A 215 -21.52 7.65 -14.14
N GLY A 216 -21.61 7.74 -12.81
CA GLY A 216 -22.87 7.88 -12.08
C GLY A 216 -23.57 6.55 -11.80
N VAL A 217 -22.89 5.43 -12.01
CA VAL A 217 -23.41 4.08 -11.77
C VAL A 217 -22.50 3.35 -10.78
N ASN A 218 -23.10 2.90 -9.68
CA ASN A 218 -22.40 2.08 -8.69
C ASN A 218 -22.34 0.61 -9.14
N ASP A 219 -21.57 0.29 -10.19
CA ASP A 219 -21.44 -1.04 -10.77
C ASP A 219 -20.03 -1.67 -10.69
N ASN A 220 -19.04 -0.92 -10.21
CA ASN A 220 -17.66 -1.35 -10.05
C ASN A 220 -17.05 -1.83 -11.38
N ASP A 221 -17.23 -1.02 -12.43
CA ASP A 221 -16.71 -1.27 -13.77
C ASP A 221 -15.17 -1.30 -13.81
N PHE A 222 -14.50 -0.63 -12.85
CA PHE A 222 -13.04 -0.62 -12.70
C PHE A 222 -12.61 -1.06 -11.30
N PRO A 223 -12.72 -2.35 -10.96
CA PRO A 223 -12.46 -2.83 -9.61
C PRO A 223 -10.98 -2.79 -9.23
N ILE A 224 -10.71 -2.73 -7.92
CA ILE A 224 -9.34 -2.76 -7.42
C ILE A 224 -8.54 -4.00 -7.86
N PRO A 225 -7.20 -3.86 -7.98
CA PRO A 225 -6.49 -2.59 -8.08
C PRO A 225 -6.79 -1.89 -9.40
N ASN A 226 -6.90 -0.57 -9.35
CA ASN A 226 -7.03 0.26 -10.53
C ASN A 226 -6.24 1.57 -10.37
N ASN A 227 -6.08 2.31 -11.47
CA ASN A 227 -5.35 3.59 -11.49
C ASN A 227 -6.21 4.80 -11.08
N HIS A 228 -7.45 4.57 -10.65
CA HIS A 228 -8.40 5.60 -10.24
C HIS A 228 -8.35 5.78 -8.72
N GLU A 229 -8.69 4.73 -7.97
CA GLU A 229 -8.71 4.71 -6.51
C GLU A 229 -7.53 3.98 -5.87
N GLY A 230 -6.67 3.35 -6.67
CA GLY A 230 -5.58 2.53 -6.17
C GLY A 230 -6.09 1.24 -5.57
N TRP A 231 -6.00 1.13 -4.24
CA TRP A 231 -6.51 0.01 -3.45
C TRP A 231 -7.81 0.31 -2.71
N GLY A 232 -8.37 1.52 -2.90
CA GLY A 232 -9.69 1.88 -2.43
C GLY A 232 -9.73 3.00 -1.39
N LEU A 233 -10.94 3.26 -0.90
CA LEU A 233 -11.26 4.26 0.09
C LEU A 233 -10.76 3.85 1.49
N VAL A 234 -10.04 4.76 2.16
CA VAL A 234 -9.57 4.58 3.54
C VAL A 234 -10.74 4.24 4.47
N ASN A 235 -10.66 3.10 5.14
CA ASN A 235 -11.61 2.67 6.15
C ASN A 235 -10.91 2.47 7.49
N LEU A 236 -10.94 3.51 8.32
CA LEU A 236 -10.26 3.54 9.61
C LEU A 236 -10.92 2.63 10.65
N ALA A 237 -12.24 2.43 10.55
CA ALA A 237 -12.96 1.53 11.44
C ALA A 237 -12.48 0.09 11.25
N ALA A 238 -12.40 -0.37 10.00
CA ALA A 238 -11.81 -1.67 9.68
C ALA A 238 -10.34 -1.73 10.09
N ALA A 239 -9.54 -0.71 9.75
CA ALA A 239 -8.10 -0.65 10.04
C ALA A 239 -7.71 -0.83 11.52
N THR A 240 -8.64 -0.59 12.45
CA THR A 240 -8.39 -0.54 13.89
C THR A 240 -9.37 -1.36 14.72
N ASP A 241 -10.13 -2.27 14.09
CA ASP A 241 -11.14 -3.08 14.77
C ASP A 241 -10.56 -4.22 15.64
N GLY A 242 -9.26 -4.49 15.52
CA GLY A 242 -8.58 -5.54 16.26
C GLY A 242 -8.62 -6.92 15.62
N SER A 243 -9.21 -7.07 14.43
CA SER A 243 -9.34 -8.35 13.75
C SER A 243 -8.14 -8.72 12.88
N HIS A 244 -7.32 -7.74 12.51
CA HIS A 244 -6.13 -7.94 11.69
C HIS A 244 -5.02 -8.67 12.44
N GLN A 245 -4.44 -9.68 11.80
CA GLN A 245 -3.11 -10.18 12.12
C GLN A 245 -2.07 -9.42 11.30
N PHE A 246 -0.84 -9.33 11.80
CA PHE A 246 0.21 -8.57 11.12
C PHE A 246 1.59 -9.16 11.38
N VAL A 247 2.53 -8.81 10.50
CA VAL A 247 3.96 -9.10 10.63
C VAL A 247 4.72 -7.80 10.42
N GLU A 248 5.62 -7.49 11.33
CA GLU A 248 6.62 -6.43 11.18
C GLU A 248 8.01 -7.08 11.11
N ASN A 249 8.45 -7.41 9.89
CA ASN A 249 9.74 -8.04 9.68
C ASN A 249 10.82 -6.96 9.55
N THR A 250 11.66 -6.83 10.58
CA THR A 250 12.75 -5.82 10.62
C THR A 250 14.10 -6.37 10.16
N THR A 251 14.30 -7.69 10.17
CA THR A 251 15.54 -8.35 9.72
C THR A 251 15.70 -8.28 8.20
N GLY A 252 14.59 -8.42 7.48
CA GLY A 252 14.49 -8.44 6.04
C GLY A 252 14.84 -9.77 5.38
N ILE A 253 14.53 -9.86 4.09
CA ILE A 253 14.81 -11.04 3.25
C ILE A 253 15.91 -10.72 2.22
N SER A 254 16.83 -11.67 2.04
CA SER A 254 17.89 -11.64 1.01
C SER A 254 17.39 -12.20 -0.33
N THR A 255 18.16 -11.98 -1.41
CA THR A 255 17.87 -12.63 -2.70
C THR A 255 17.86 -14.15 -2.54
N GLY A 256 16.83 -14.81 -3.04
CA GLY A 256 16.60 -16.25 -2.94
C GLY A 256 16.05 -16.74 -1.60
N GLY A 257 15.98 -15.88 -0.57
CA GLY A 257 15.36 -16.21 0.72
C GLY A 257 13.84 -16.06 0.70
N SER A 258 13.19 -16.62 1.69
CA SER A 258 11.74 -16.49 1.90
C SER A 258 11.35 -16.56 3.37
N ALA A 259 10.16 -16.06 3.70
CA ALA A 259 9.50 -16.24 4.98
C ALA A 259 8.08 -16.75 4.73
N SER A 260 7.68 -17.82 5.43
CA SER A 260 6.40 -18.52 5.26
C SER A 260 5.58 -18.47 6.55
N TYR A 261 4.30 -18.12 6.42
CA TYR A 261 3.35 -17.88 7.50
C TYR A 261 2.08 -18.73 7.28
N PRO A 262 1.80 -19.73 8.12
CA PRO A 262 0.56 -20.49 8.07
C PRO A 262 -0.59 -19.77 8.78
N TYR A 263 -1.73 -19.60 8.11
CA TYR A 263 -2.93 -18.98 8.63
C TYR A 263 -4.13 -19.92 8.57
N ASN A 264 -4.82 -20.12 9.69
CA ASN A 264 -6.03 -20.94 9.73
C ASN A 264 -7.26 -20.08 9.45
N ILE A 265 -7.89 -20.34 8.31
CA ILE A 265 -9.09 -19.63 7.87
C ILE A 265 -10.31 -20.51 8.12
N SER A 266 -11.35 -19.95 8.72
CA SER A 266 -12.62 -20.66 8.95
C SER A 266 -13.51 -20.64 7.71
N SER A 267 -13.79 -19.46 7.17
CA SER A 267 -14.49 -19.21 5.90
C SER A 267 -14.65 -17.70 5.72
N GLY A 268 -14.81 -17.23 4.48
CA GLY A 268 -15.14 -15.83 4.19
C GLY A 268 -14.12 -15.18 3.27
N ALA A 269 -14.12 -13.85 3.20
CA ALA A 269 -13.04 -13.15 2.52
C ALA A 269 -11.70 -13.42 3.21
N PHE A 270 -10.59 -13.41 2.49
CA PHE A 270 -9.24 -13.52 3.06
C PHE A 270 -8.36 -12.52 2.32
N LYS A 271 -7.85 -11.50 3.02
CA LYS A 271 -7.03 -10.44 2.43
C LYS A 271 -5.64 -10.48 3.03
N VAL A 272 -4.63 -10.36 2.18
CA VAL A 272 -3.22 -10.26 2.55
C VAL A 272 -2.63 -9.09 1.80
N SER A 273 -1.99 -8.16 2.53
CA SER A 273 -1.27 -7.03 1.95
C SER A 273 0.19 -7.04 2.40
N LEU A 274 1.11 -7.11 1.44
CA LEU A 274 2.56 -7.00 1.61
C LEU A 274 3.02 -5.60 1.19
N VAL A 275 3.73 -4.91 2.08
CA VAL A 275 4.31 -3.59 1.78
C VAL A 275 5.74 -3.51 2.27
N TRP A 276 6.62 -2.88 1.49
CA TRP A 276 7.97 -2.56 1.94
C TRP A 276 8.39 -1.14 1.59
N SER A 277 9.21 -0.56 2.46
CA SER A 277 9.94 0.68 2.16
C SER A 277 11.18 0.33 1.34
N ASP A 278 11.07 0.45 0.03
CA ASP A 278 12.12 0.06 -0.92
C ASP A 278 13.31 1.04 -0.92
N TYR A 279 14.46 0.58 -1.39
CA TYR A 279 15.64 1.42 -1.59
C TYR A 279 15.34 2.51 -2.64
N PRO A 280 15.81 3.77 -2.46
CA PRO A 280 15.56 4.84 -3.42
C PRO A 280 16.13 4.51 -4.81
N SER A 281 15.33 4.77 -5.85
CA SER A 281 15.75 4.67 -7.26
C SER A 281 16.51 5.92 -7.72
N THR A 282 16.90 5.95 -8.99
CA THR A 282 17.40 7.13 -9.69
C THR A 282 16.34 7.71 -10.63
N GLU A 283 16.26 9.04 -10.75
CA GLU A 283 15.26 9.73 -11.59
C GLU A 283 15.29 9.35 -13.08
N THR A 284 16.41 8.79 -13.58
CA THR A 284 16.55 8.36 -14.98
C THR A 284 16.25 6.88 -15.21
N ALA A 285 15.83 6.14 -14.18
CA ALA A 285 15.51 4.72 -14.31
C ALA A 285 14.15 4.52 -14.99
N ALA A 286 14.07 3.58 -15.92
CA ALA A 286 12.81 3.22 -16.58
C ALA A 286 11.85 2.44 -15.67
N ALA A 287 12.39 1.74 -14.67
CA ALA A 287 11.64 1.08 -13.61
C ALA A 287 12.22 1.52 -12.26
N ASN A 288 11.38 1.93 -11.32
CA ASN A 288 11.87 2.44 -10.04
C ASN A 288 11.93 1.39 -8.95
N LEU A 289 11.36 0.19 -9.10
CA LEU A 289 11.53 -0.87 -8.10
C LEU A 289 13.01 -1.30 -8.03
N VAL A 290 13.58 -1.33 -6.83
CA VAL A 290 15.00 -1.71 -6.61
C VAL A 290 15.07 -3.10 -5.99
N ASN A 291 14.44 -3.30 -4.84
CA ASN A 291 14.29 -4.60 -4.21
C ASN A 291 12.92 -5.17 -4.55
N ASN A 292 12.91 -6.33 -5.18
CA ASN A 292 11.69 -7.05 -5.57
C ASN A 292 11.38 -8.20 -4.60
N LEU A 293 10.37 -8.00 -3.76
CA LEU A 293 9.73 -9.04 -2.94
C LEU A 293 8.46 -9.51 -3.66
N ASN A 294 8.23 -10.81 -3.70
CA ASN A 294 6.99 -11.39 -4.24
C ASN A 294 6.14 -11.99 -3.12
N LEU A 295 4.82 -11.75 -3.17
CA LEU A 295 3.81 -12.38 -2.35
C LEU A 295 3.26 -13.63 -3.05
N ARG A 296 3.27 -14.75 -2.33
CA ARG A 296 2.68 -16.02 -2.77
C ARG A 296 1.74 -16.55 -1.69
N VAL A 297 0.49 -16.83 -2.05
CA VAL A 297 -0.52 -17.37 -1.13
C VAL A 297 -1.02 -18.71 -1.66
N THR A 298 -0.89 -19.76 -0.85
CA THR A 298 -1.26 -21.13 -1.20
C THR A 298 -2.46 -21.59 -0.38
N ALA A 299 -3.52 -22.00 -1.06
CA ALA A 299 -4.71 -22.55 -0.46
C ALA A 299 -4.47 -23.95 0.13
N PRO A 300 -5.32 -24.45 1.06
CA PRO A 300 -5.24 -25.79 1.60
C PRO A 300 -5.22 -26.90 0.53
N GLY A 301 -5.84 -26.65 -0.62
CA GLY A 301 -5.87 -27.56 -1.78
C GLY A 301 -4.66 -27.46 -2.71
N GLY A 302 -3.65 -26.63 -2.39
CA GLY A 302 -2.45 -26.41 -3.20
C GLY A 302 -2.61 -25.37 -4.32
N GLN A 303 -3.77 -24.71 -4.42
CA GLN A 303 -3.98 -23.63 -5.39
C GLN A 303 -3.15 -22.40 -5.00
N VAL A 304 -2.39 -21.85 -5.94
CA VAL A 304 -1.51 -20.69 -5.72
C VAL A 304 -2.13 -19.42 -6.29
N TYR A 305 -2.01 -18.34 -5.53
CA TYR A 305 -2.31 -16.95 -5.89
C TYR A 305 -1.02 -16.13 -5.74
N LEU A 306 -0.73 -15.29 -6.73
CA LEU A 306 0.42 -14.39 -6.72
C LEU A 306 -0.04 -12.97 -6.43
N GLY A 307 0.83 -12.17 -5.82
CA GLY A 307 0.55 -10.76 -5.57
C GLY A 307 0.15 -10.01 -6.84
N ASN A 308 -0.88 -9.18 -6.71
CA ASN A 308 -1.41 -8.30 -7.76
C ASN A 308 -1.93 -9.01 -9.03
N VAL A 309 -2.13 -10.33 -9.00
CA VAL A 309 -2.89 -11.04 -10.05
C VAL A 309 -4.38 -10.99 -9.72
N PHE A 310 -5.08 -9.99 -10.26
CA PHE A 310 -6.51 -9.74 -9.99
C PHE A 310 -7.39 -9.90 -11.23
N SER A 311 -8.67 -10.21 -10.99
CA SER A 311 -9.76 -10.20 -11.96
C SER A 311 -11.05 -9.87 -11.21
N GLY A 312 -11.67 -8.73 -11.54
CA GLY A 312 -12.96 -8.35 -10.95
C GLY A 312 -12.89 -8.04 -9.46
N GLY A 313 -11.84 -7.36 -8.98
CA GLY A 313 -11.69 -6.99 -7.56
C GLY A 313 -11.06 -8.06 -6.67
N TRP A 314 -10.87 -9.27 -7.20
CA TRP A 314 -10.39 -10.43 -6.44
C TRP A 314 -9.23 -11.11 -7.12
N SER A 315 -8.37 -11.75 -6.32
CA SER A 315 -7.21 -12.45 -6.84
C SER A 315 -7.61 -13.65 -7.69
N ALA A 316 -6.98 -13.75 -8.85
CA ALA A 316 -7.08 -14.88 -9.76
C ALA A 316 -5.83 -15.75 -9.67
N THR A 317 -5.93 -16.97 -10.16
CA THR A 317 -4.79 -17.90 -10.23
C THR A 317 -4.08 -17.79 -11.57
N GLY A 318 -2.83 -18.27 -11.63
CA GLY A 318 -1.99 -18.08 -12.82
C GLY A 318 -1.32 -16.70 -12.83
N GLY A 319 -1.14 -16.12 -14.02
CA GLY A 319 -0.47 -14.83 -14.16
C GLY A 319 1.06 -14.90 -14.00
N SER A 320 1.67 -13.79 -13.62
CA SER A 320 3.11 -13.65 -13.35
C SER A 320 3.29 -12.82 -12.09
N THR A 321 4.42 -12.99 -11.42
CA THR A 321 4.78 -12.19 -10.25
C THR A 321 4.88 -10.71 -10.63
N ASP A 322 4.48 -9.83 -9.72
CA ASP A 322 4.71 -8.40 -9.88
C ASP A 322 6.23 -8.12 -9.84
N SER A 323 6.67 -7.11 -10.57
CA SER A 323 8.06 -6.67 -10.59
C SER A 323 8.18 -5.16 -10.69
N VAL A 324 7.10 -4.46 -10.34
CA VAL A 324 6.88 -3.03 -10.56
C VAL A 324 6.50 -2.37 -9.24
N ASN A 325 5.58 -2.96 -8.48
CA ASN A 325 5.04 -2.38 -7.25
C ASN A 325 5.82 -2.79 -6.00
N ASN A 326 5.90 -1.88 -5.01
CA ASN A 326 6.37 -2.20 -3.64
C ASN A 326 5.20 -2.44 -2.66
N VAL A 327 4.05 -2.78 -3.23
CA VAL A 327 2.82 -3.19 -2.57
C VAL A 327 2.30 -4.37 -3.38
N GLU A 328 2.12 -5.52 -2.73
CA GLU A 328 1.52 -6.70 -3.33
C GLU A 328 0.36 -7.20 -2.47
N ASN A 329 -0.79 -7.43 -3.10
CA ASN A 329 -1.98 -7.90 -2.42
C ASN A 329 -2.47 -9.23 -2.98
N VAL A 330 -3.08 -10.05 -2.11
CA VAL A 330 -3.89 -11.20 -2.50
C VAL A 330 -5.20 -11.17 -1.73
N TYR A 331 -6.32 -10.99 -2.45
CA TYR A 331 -7.67 -10.92 -1.89
C TYR A 331 -8.53 -12.06 -2.43
N ILE A 332 -8.93 -12.97 -1.55
CA ILE A 332 -9.77 -14.12 -1.87
C ILE A 332 -11.20 -13.82 -1.43
N GLN A 333 -12.16 -13.81 -2.35
CA GLN A 333 -13.56 -13.50 -2.03
C GLN A 333 -14.21 -14.51 -1.10
N SER A 334 -13.85 -15.79 -1.25
CA SER A 334 -14.44 -16.91 -0.51
C SER A 334 -13.40 -17.98 -0.27
N ALA A 335 -12.57 -17.76 0.74
CA ALA A 335 -11.55 -18.70 1.18
C ALA A 335 -12.19 -19.96 1.79
N ALA A 336 -11.69 -21.11 1.35
CA ALA A 336 -12.03 -22.40 1.94
C ALA A 336 -11.46 -22.52 3.36
N ALA A 337 -12.18 -23.25 4.21
CA ALA A 337 -11.71 -23.60 5.55
C ALA A 337 -10.40 -24.41 5.47
N GLY A 338 -9.42 -24.06 6.31
CA GLY A 338 -8.16 -24.78 6.44
C GLY A 338 -6.96 -23.87 6.56
N THR A 339 -5.77 -24.48 6.52
CA THR A 339 -4.50 -23.76 6.60
C THR A 339 -4.10 -23.23 5.24
N TRP A 340 -4.02 -21.92 5.14
CA TRP A 340 -3.45 -21.18 4.02
C TRP A 340 -2.00 -20.83 4.34
N THR A 341 -1.13 -20.87 3.35
CA THR A 341 0.28 -20.49 3.52
C THR A 341 0.53 -19.18 2.79
N VAL A 342 0.93 -18.15 3.52
CA VAL A 342 1.35 -16.85 3.00
C VAL A 342 2.87 -16.83 2.99
N GLU A 343 3.48 -16.50 1.87
CA GLU A 343 4.93 -16.49 1.73
C GLU A 343 5.40 -15.20 1.08
N VAL A 344 6.48 -14.64 1.64
CA VAL A 344 7.19 -13.48 1.10
C VAL A 344 8.54 -13.95 0.59
N ILE A 345 8.83 -13.67 -0.68
CA ILE A 345 9.99 -14.24 -1.39
C ILE A 345 10.90 -13.12 -1.90
N GLY A 346 12.16 -13.14 -1.50
CA GLY A 346 13.19 -12.21 -1.97
C GLY A 346 13.65 -12.53 -3.39
N SER A 347 12.92 -12.07 -4.40
CA SER A 347 13.17 -12.50 -5.78
C SER A 347 14.38 -11.81 -6.40
N SER A 348 14.60 -10.54 -6.09
CA SER A 348 15.82 -9.80 -6.46
C SER A 348 16.04 -8.66 -5.49
N ILE A 349 16.98 -8.80 -4.56
CA ILE A 349 17.25 -7.85 -3.48
C ILE A 349 18.70 -7.31 -3.60
N PRO A 350 18.99 -6.46 -4.60
CA PRO A 350 20.33 -5.90 -4.81
C PRO A 350 20.77 -4.95 -3.69
N GLN A 351 19.84 -4.42 -2.88
CA GLN A 351 20.09 -3.54 -1.74
C GLN A 351 19.46 -4.15 -0.48
N GLY A 352 19.94 -5.34 -0.10
CA GLY A 352 19.34 -6.16 0.96
C GLY A 352 20.11 -6.22 2.29
N PRO A 353 19.57 -6.98 3.26
CA PRO A 353 18.24 -7.61 3.22
C PRO A 353 17.11 -6.57 3.24
N GLN A 354 15.93 -6.90 2.70
CA GLN A 354 14.78 -5.98 2.60
C GLN A 354 13.72 -6.28 3.67
N PRO A 355 13.54 -5.41 4.69
CA PRO A 355 12.43 -5.47 5.64
C PRO A 355 11.07 -5.28 4.97
N PHE A 356 10.02 -5.81 5.57
CA PHE A 356 8.65 -5.70 5.05
C PHE A 356 7.61 -5.77 6.16
N ALA A 357 6.39 -5.38 5.83
CA ALA A 357 5.21 -5.57 6.68
C ALA A 357 4.14 -6.38 5.95
N LEU A 358 3.43 -7.23 6.69
CA LEU A 358 2.23 -7.92 6.24
C LEU A 358 1.04 -7.53 7.11
N VAL A 359 -0.13 -7.39 6.49
CA VAL A 359 -1.42 -7.33 7.18
C VAL A 359 -2.34 -8.40 6.59
N VAL A 360 -3.01 -9.14 7.47
CA VAL A 360 -3.78 -10.33 7.13
C VAL A 360 -5.14 -10.30 7.83
N ASP A 361 -6.21 -10.54 7.07
CA ASP A 361 -7.59 -10.48 7.54
C ASP A 361 -8.28 -11.84 7.63
N SER A 362 -9.38 -11.92 8.39
CA SER A 362 -10.31 -13.07 8.44
C SER A 362 -9.69 -14.40 8.86
N VAL A 363 -8.79 -14.30 9.83
CA VAL A 363 -8.02 -15.36 10.46
C VAL A 363 -8.67 -15.77 11.77
N SER A 364 -8.76 -17.08 12.02
CA SER A 364 -9.30 -17.61 13.28
C SER A 364 -8.17 -18.10 14.19
N GLY A 365 -8.15 -17.60 15.42
CA GLY A 365 -7.07 -17.86 16.38
C GLY A 365 -6.00 -16.77 16.35
N GLU A 366 -5.00 -16.88 17.21
CA GLU A 366 -3.86 -15.96 17.27
C GLU A 366 -2.72 -16.46 16.36
N PRO A 367 -1.93 -15.61 15.68
CA PRO A 367 -0.59 -15.96 15.25
C PRO A 367 0.38 -15.37 16.30
N VAL A 368 0.74 -16.14 17.32
CA VAL A 368 1.70 -15.67 18.34
C VAL A 368 3.03 -16.39 18.18
N ASP A 369 3.42 -16.68 16.95
CA ASP A 369 4.73 -17.25 16.66
C ASP A 369 5.26 -16.51 15.42
N THR A 370 6.47 -15.98 15.45
CA THR A 370 7.08 -15.32 14.29
C THR A 370 7.96 -16.32 13.54
N PRO A 371 8.01 -16.35 12.19
CA PRO A 371 8.81 -17.37 11.53
C PRO A 371 10.29 -17.28 11.93
N PRO A 372 10.98 -18.42 11.95
CA PRO A 372 12.36 -18.46 12.38
C PRO A 372 13.20 -17.66 11.39
N THR A 373 14.19 -16.95 11.91
CA THR A 373 15.25 -16.35 11.10
C THR A 373 16.37 -17.35 10.90
N VAL A 374 17.00 -17.31 9.73
CA VAL A 374 18.23 -18.07 9.45
C VAL A 374 19.15 -17.20 8.61
N SER A 375 20.45 -17.31 8.86
CA SER A 375 21.48 -16.65 8.05
C SER A 375 22.68 -17.57 7.87
N ILE A 376 23.12 -17.76 6.63
CA ILE A 376 24.30 -18.60 6.34
C ILE A 376 25.55 -17.80 6.71
N THR A 377 26.33 -18.32 7.67
CA THR A 377 27.52 -17.66 8.22
C THR A 377 28.82 -18.11 7.58
N SER A 378 28.84 -19.32 7.00
CA SER A 378 29.95 -19.84 6.20
C SER A 378 29.43 -20.86 5.20
N PRO A 379 29.97 -20.90 3.97
CA PRO A 379 30.90 -19.93 3.39
C PRO A 379 30.26 -18.54 3.18
N ALA A 380 31.06 -17.50 2.94
CA ALA A 380 30.53 -16.17 2.64
C ALA A 380 29.87 -16.15 1.24
N ASN A 381 28.86 -15.30 1.05
CA ASN A 381 28.27 -15.10 -0.28
C ASN A 381 29.34 -14.61 -1.28
N GLY A 382 29.40 -15.25 -2.45
CA GLY A 382 30.40 -15.04 -3.49
C GLY A 382 31.74 -15.76 -3.26
N ALA A 383 31.89 -16.58 -2.21
CA ALA A 383 33.15 -17.25 -1.92
C ALA A 383 33.52 -18.31 -2.99
N THR A 384 34.82 -18.48 -3.21
CA THR A 384 35.36 -19.66 -3.91
C THR A 384 35.71 -20.72 -2.87
N VAL A 385 35.22 -21.94 -3.05
CA VAL A 385 35.34 -23.04 -2.08
C VAL A 385 35.91 -24.30 -2.76
N ALA A 386 36.65 -25.12 -2.03
CA ALA A 386 37.23 -26.36 -2.55
C ALA A 386 37.50 -27.38 -1.44
N GLY A 387 37.46 -28.68 -1.78
CA GLY A 387 37.57 -29.77 -0.83
C GLY A 387 36.33 -29.94 0.05
N MET A 388 36.56 -30.30 1.32
CA MET A 388 35.50 -30.38 2.32
C MET A 388 35.18 -28.99 2.87
N VAL A 389 33.95 -28.54 2.66
CA VAL A 389 33.44 -27.25 3.10
C VAL A 389 32.48 -27.46 4.26
N SER A 390 32.67 -26.71 5.34
CA SER A 390 31.69 -26.62 6.43
C SER A 390 30.72 -25.50 6.09
N VAL A 391 29.45 -25.87 5.88
CA VAL A 391 28.37 -24.89 5.72
C VAL A 391 27.73 -24.70 7.09
N THR A 392 27.65 -23.47 7.57
CA THR A 392 27.09 -23.14 8.89
C THR A 392 26.06 -22.04 8.76
N ALA A 393 25.05 -22.06 9.63
CA ALA A 393 24.05 -21.01 9.72
C ALA A 393 23.75 -20.66 11.19
N ASP A 394 23.39 -19.40 11.42
CA ASP A 394 22.76 -18.97 12.66
C ASP A 394 21.26 -18.94 12.41
N ALA A 395 20.49 -19.71 13.19
CA ALA A 395 19.03 -19.70 13.15
C ALA A 395 18.45 -19.43 14.54
N SER A 396 17.41 -18.60 14.60
CA SER A 396 16.75 -18.22 15.84
C SER A 396 15.27 -17.95 15.62
N ASP A 397 14.50 -18.15 16.68
CA ASP A 397 13.05 -18.10 16.70
C ASP A 397 12.59 -17.57 18.07
N ASP A 398 11.40 -17.00 18.17
CA ASP A 398 10.88 -16.51 19.45
C ASP A 398 10.46 -17.63 20.41
N ASP A 399 10.10 -18.81 19.88
CA ASP A 399 9.85 -20.01 20.66
C ASP A 399 11.01 -21.02 20.55
N ALA A 400 11.16 -21.68 19.39
CA ALA A 400 12.24 -22.63 19.13
C ALA A 400 12.34 -23.04 17.65
N VAL A 401 13.57 -23.11 17.15
CA VAL A 401 13.89 -23.79 15.87
C VAL A 401 13.93 -25.31 16.09
N THR A 402 13.16 -26.07 15.30
CA THR A 402 13.09 -27.53 15.35
C THR A 402 14.10 -28.20 14.41
N GLN A 403 14.44 -27.57 13.29
CA GLN A 403 15.44 -28.06 12.35
C GLN A 403 15.97 -26.94 11.44
N VAL A 404 17.15 -27.18 10.84
CA VAL A 404 17.65 -26.43 9.69
C VAL A 404 17.98 -27.40 8.56
N GLU A 405 17.33 -27.21 7.41
CA GLU A 405 17.64 -27.92 6.17
C GLU A 405 18.58 -27.09 5.31
N PHE A 406 19.74 -27.65 4.97
CA PHE A 406 20.66 -27.11 3.98
C PHE A 406 20.47 -27.83 2.64
N VAL A 407 20.32 -27.06 1.56
CA VAL A 407 20.26 -27.60 0.20
C VAL A 407 21.44 -27.08 -0.61
N VAL A 408 22.22 -28.00 -1.18
CA VAL A 408 23.36 -27.72 -2.06
C VAL A 408 23.13 -28.42 -3.39
N ASP A 409 22.94 -27.65 -4.47
CA ASP A 409 22.68 -28.19 -5.81
C ASP A 409 21.53 -29.20 -5.88
N GLY A 410 20.46 -28.94 -5.12
CA GLY A 410 19.30 -29.84 -5.01
C GLY A 410 19.49 -31.04 -4.09
N THR A 411 20.66 -31.23 -3.47
CA THR A 411 20.88 -32.24 -2.42
C THR A 411 20.56 -31.66 -1.05
N SER A 412 19.64 -32.29 -0.33
CA SER A 412 19.19 -31.88 1.01
C SER A 412 19.99 -32.55 2.13
N TYR A 413 20.28 -31.79 3.17
CA TYR A 413 20.92 -32.18 4.42
C TYR A 413 20.15 -31.54 5.58
N VAL A 414 19.66 -32.34 6.54
CA VAL A 414 18.85 -31.83 7.65
C VAL A 414 19.62 -31.97 8.96
N ASP A 415 19.77 -30.85 9.67
CA ASP A 415 20.21 -30.81 11.06
C ASP A 415 18.99 -30.60 11.97
N THR A 416 18.83 -31.46 12.97
CA THR A 416 17.67 -31.47 13.88
C THR A 416 18.05 -31.25 15.35
N ASP A 417 19.33 -31.02 15.66
CA ASP A 417 19.75 -30.81 17.05
C ASP A 417 20.54 -29.52 17.28
N GLY A 418 21.18 -28.95 16.25
CA GLY A 418 21.89 -27.67 16.30
C GLY A 418 22.97 -27.59 17.38
N SER A 419 23.42 -28.74 17.91
CA SER A 419 24.23 -28.81 19.14
C SER A 419 25.66 -28.32 18.96
N ASP A 420 26.17 -28.31 17.72
CA ASP A 420 27.46 -27.75 17.30
C ASP A 420 27.31 -26.48 16.46
N GLY A 421 26.13 -25.85 16.50
CA GLY A 421 25.71 -24.81 15.57
C GLY A 421 25.14 -25.44 14.31
N TRP A 422 24.06 -24.85 13.75
CA TRP A 422 23.39 -25.42 12.59
C TRP A 422 24.36 -25.60 11.43
N SER A 423 24.69 -26.84 11.09
CA SER A 423 25.81 -27.08 10.17
C SER A 423 25.73 -28.39 9.40
N ILE A 424 26.40 -28.39 8.24
CA ILE A 424 26.63 -29.58 7.42
C ILE A 424 28.05 -29.59 6.87
N SER A 425 28.47 -30.76 6.38
CA SER A 425 29.73 -30.90 5.65
C SER A 425 29.45 -31.26 4.19
N TRP A 426 29.98 -30.45 3.26
CA TRP A 426 29.83 -30.61 1.83
C TRP A 426 31.16 -30.91 1.15
N ASP A 427 31.24 -32.02 0.42
CA ASP A 427 32.41 -32.40 -0.38
C ASP A 427 32.30 -31.87 -1.81
N THR A 428 32.99 -30.76 -2.09
CA THR A 428 33.01 -30.13 -3.42
C THR A 428 33.77 -30.95 -4.47
N THR A 429 34.56 -31.95 -4.08
CA THR A 429 35.33 -32.76 -5.04
C THR A 429 34.46 -33.69 -5.89
N ALA A 430 33.21 -33.89 -5.49
CA ALA A 430 32.19 -34.62 -6.23
C ALA A 430 31.43 -33.74 -7.24
N ASN A 431 31.68 -32.42 -7.23
CA ASN A 431 31.00 -31.42 -8.05
C ASN A 431 31.92 -30.93 -9.18
N ASN A 432 31.34 -30.46 -10.29
CA ASN A 432 32.12 -29.81 -11.36
C ASN A 432 32.39 -28.35 -10.98
N ASP A 433 33.51 -27.79 -11.44
CA ASP A 433 33.80 -26.36 -11.30
C ASP A 433 32.64 -25.51 -11.86
N GLY A 434 32.17 -24.53 -11.09
CA GLY A 434 30.96 -23.77 -11.44
C GLY A 434 30.34 -23.00 -10.28
N SER A 435 29.25 -22.29 -10.57
CA SER A 435 28.48 -21.56 -9.55
C SER A 435 27.42 -22.47 -8.93
N TYR A 436 27.35 -22.45 -7.60
CA TYR A 436 26.40 -23.22 -6.81
C TYR A 436 25.61 -22.29 -5.90
N ILE A 437 24.33 -22.63 -5.69
CA ILE A 437 23.48 -21.98 -4.67
C ILE A 437 23.42 -22.92 -3.46
N ILE A 438 23.68 -22.36 -2.30
CA ILE A 438 23.46 -22.99 -1.01
C ILE A 438 22.29 -22.26 -0.37
N SER A 439 21.25 -22.99 0.02
CA SER A 439 20.13 -22.45 0.82
C SER A 439 20.07 -23.13 2.17
N ALA A 440 19.66 -22.39 3.20
CA ALA A 440 19.35 -22.90 4.52
C ALA A 440 17.90 -22.53 4.85
N THR A 441 17.10 -23.49 5.32
CA THR A 441 15.70 -23.29 5.72
C THR A 441 15.54 -23.72 7.17
N ALA A 442 15.27 -22.78 8.06
CA ALA A 442 14.88 -23.08 9.44
C ALA A 442 13.38 -23.36 9.51
N THR A 443 12.98 -24.30 10.37
CA THR A 443 11.57 -24.59 10.70
C THR A 443 11.38 -24.45 12.19
N ASP A 444 10.34 -23.76 12.63
CA ASP A 444 10.02 -23.56 14.05
C ASP A 444 9.04 -24.61 14.60
N THR A 445 8.50 -24.36 15.79
CA THR A 445 7.48 -25.21 16.42
C THR A 445 6.06 -25.04 15.87
N ALA A 446 5.74 -23.92 15.21
CA ALA A 446 4.47 -23.69 14.51
C ALA A 446 4.49 -24.08 13.03
N SER A 447 5.56 -24.73 12.56
CA SER A 447 5.77 -25.10 11.15
C SER A 447 5.89 -23.90 10.19
N GLN A 448 6.27 -22.74 10.71
CA GLN A 448 6.69 -21.61 9.91
C GLN A 448 8.15 -21.82 9.51
N THR A 449 8.55 -21.15 8.43
CA THR A 449 9.90 -21.30 7.90
C THR A 449 10.47 -19.96 7.49
N GLY A 450 11.75 -19.75 7.78
CA GLY A 450 12.57 -18.72 7.16
C GLY A 450 13.73 -19.37 6.44
N SER A 451 14.13 -18.77 5.32
CA SER A 451 15.26 -19.25 4.55
C SER A 451 16.22 -18.13 4.16
N ASP A 452 17.48 -18.51 4.01
CA ASP A 452 18.55 -17.67 3.46
C ASP A 452 19.28 -18.44 2.37
N SER A 453 19.88 -17.71 1.44
CA SER A 453 20.63 -18.32 0.35
C SER A 453 21.85 -17.50 -0.04
N ILE A 454 22.90 -18.22 -0.42
CA ILE A 454 24.15 -17.65 -0.91
C ILE A 454 24.58 -18.32 -2.21
N SER A 455 25.34 -17.61 -3.02
CA SER A 455 26.02 -18.16 -4.20
C SER A 455 27.50 -18.35 -3.90
N VAL A 456 28.07 -19.48 -4.32
CA VAL A 456 29.50 -19.77 -4.23
C VAL A 456 30.03 -20.30 -5.56
N THR A 457 31.35 -20.31 -5.71
CA THR A 457 32.03 -20.94 -6.85
C THR A 457 32.88 -22.11 -6.36
N VAL A 458 32.71 -23.29 -6.95
CA VAL A 458 33.62 -24.44 -6.79
C VAL A 458 34.74 -24.33 -7.79
#